data_AF-A0A2T4ULE3-F1
#
_entry.id   AF-A0A2T4ULE3-F1
#
_cell.length_a   1.000
_cell.length_b   1.000
_cell.length_c   1.000
_cell.angle_alpha   90.00
_cell.angle_beta   90.00
_cell.angle_gamma   90.00
#
_symmetry.space_group_name_H-M   'P 1'
#
loop_
_entity.id
_entity.type
_entity.pdbx_description
1 polymer ?
#
loop_
_entity_poly.entity_id
_entity_poly.type
_entity_poly.pdbx_seq_one_letter_code
_entity_poly.pdbx_strand_id
1 'polypeptide(L)'
;MTSIEQVLSEFIEAWNSGRRPDVVAFLDRVAATDRDELAEEIGLWLEVAPTPDYDDATLASITADPRLQAALAAGAASVQPWSARVRALRERAGLAVEQVAERIAALVGQQGQEARTAAYLTRLEADELDERRVSGRLVSALAAALGADRDALLPGPTFTGRALAAQNYRAEGEVDASLSADFDALSRAAAAPAPARELDEIDRLFLGGPDA
;
A
#
# COMPACT_ATOMS: atom_id res chain seq x y z
N MET A 1 41.87 2.57 -11.75
CA MET A 1 40.61 2.22 -11.05
C MET A 1 40.59 3.05 -9.80
N THR A 2 39.52 3.80 -9.55
CA THR A 2 39.35 4.63 -8.35
C THR A 2 38.95 3.74 -7.17
N SER A 3 39.44 4.03 -5.97
CA SER A 3 39.04 3.29 -4.77
C SER A 3 37.59 3.61 -4.37
N ILE A 4 36.98 2.71 -3.61
CA ILE A 4 35.63 2.86 -3.02
C ILE A 4 35.54 4.21 -2.28
N GLU A 5 36.46 4.47 -1.36
CA GLU A 5 36.51 5.71 -0.55
C GLU A 5 36.52 6.98 -1.41
N GLN A 6 37.24 6.96 -2.54
CA GLN A 6 37.31 8.11 -3.44
C GLN A 6 35.98 8.34 -4.15
N VAL A 7 35.36 7.27 -4.65
CA VAL A 7 34.07 7.36 -5.35
C VAL A 7 32.95 7.77 -4.39
N LEU A 8 32.96 7.25 -3.16
CA LEU A 8 32.03 7.67 -2.11
C LEU A 8 32.21 9.16 -1.76
N SER A 9 33.45 9.63 -1.57
CA SER A 9 33.73 11.04 -1.27
C SER A 9 33.22 11.97 -2.39
N GLU A 10 33.44 11.61 -3.65
CA GLU A 10 32.95 12.38 -4.80
C GLU A 10 31.40 12.34 -4.90
N PHE A 11 30.77 11.22 -4.54
CA PHE A 11 29.31 11.12 -4.47
C PHE A 11 28.74 12.06 -3.42
N ILE A 12 29.34 12.07 -2.22
CA ILE A 12 28.96 12.95 -1.11
C ILE A 12 29.13 14.42 -1.49
N GLU A 13 30.23 14.77 -2.17
CA GLU A 13 30.45 16.14 -2.64
C GLU A 13 29.41 16.55 -3.68
N ALA A 14 29.10 15.68 -4.65
CA ALA A 14 28.07 15.94 -5.63
C ALA A 14 26.70 16.13 -4.97
N TRP A 15 26.34 15.31 -4.00
CA TRP A 15 25.11 15.44 -3.22
C TRP A 15 25.05 16.75 -2.43
N ASN A 16 26.11 17.07 -1.68
CA ASN A 16 26.19 18.29 -0.88
C ASN A 16 26.21 19.57 -1.73
N SER A 17 26.59 19.47 -3.01
CA SER A 17 26.52 20.58 -3.97
C SER A 17 25.11 20.84 -4.52
N GLY A 18 24.07 20.18 -3.99
CA GLY A 18 22.69 20.35 -4.47
C GLY A 18 22.38 19.58 -5.75
N ARG A 19 23.27 18.68 -6.20
CA ARG A 19 23.04 17.83 -7.38
C ARG A 19 22.46 16.49 -6.96
N ARG A 20 21.78 15.83 -7.89
CA ARG A 20 21.33 14.43 -7.76
C ARG A 20 22.32 13.51 -8.48
N PRO A 21 23.36 12.99 -7.82
CA PRO A 21 24.29 12.04 -8.45
C PRO A 21 23.57 10.74 -8.85
N ASP A 22 23.88 10.21 -10.03
CA ASP A 22 23.38 8.92 -10.49
C ASP A 22 24.17 7.79 -9.83
N VAL A 23 23.54 7.08 -8.90
CA VAL A 23 24.16 5.96 -8.15
C VAL A 23 24.76 4.93 -9.10
N VAL A 24 24.09 4.56 -10.19
CA VAL A 24 24.58 3.54 -11.12
C VAL A 24 25.85 4.02 -11.82
N ALA A 25 25.87 5.30 -12.23
CA ALA A 25 27.05 5.90 -12.85
C ALA A 25 28.26 5.93 -11.90
N PHE A 26 28.04 6.10 -10.59
CA PHE A 26 29.11 6.04 -9.59
C PHE A 26 29.57 4.60 -9.32
N LEU A 27 28.65 3.64 -9.22
CA LEU A 27 28.98 2.21 -9.07
C LEU A 27 29.79 1.68 -10.26
N ASP A 28 29.51 2.15 -11.47
CA ASP A 28 30.24 1.70 -12.66
C ASP A 28 31.71 2.14 -12.71
N ARG A 29 32.15 3.04 -11.82
CA ARG A 29 33.53 3.55 -11.75
C ARG A 29 34.49 2.66 -10.96
N VAL A 30 33.97 1.75 -10.13
CA VAL A 30 34.77 0.79 -9.35
C VAL A 30 34.81 -0.60 -10.00
N ALA A 31 35.72 -1.46 -9.54
CA ALA A 31 35.80 -2.84 -9.98
C ALA A 31 34.47 -3.56 -9.73
N ALA A 32 34.10 -4.54 -10.55
CA ALA A 32 32.86 -5.30 -10.34
C ALA A 32 32.79 -5.98 -8.96
N THR A 33 33.92 -6.37 -8.39
CA THR A 33 34.06 -6.95 -7.04
C THR A 33 33.75 -5.96 -5.91
N ASP A 34 33.88 -4.67 -6.19
CA ASP A 34 33.83 -3.58 -5.21
C ASP A 34 32.48 -2.82 -5.28
N ARG A 35 31.63 -3.16 -6.26
CA ARG A 35 30.35 -2.49 -6.51
C ARG A 35 29.35 -2.72 -5.40
N ASP A 36 29.26 -3.94 -4.89
CA ASP A 36 28.30 -4.29 -3.84
C ASP A 36 28.66 -3.58 -2.53
N GLU A 37 29.96 -3.53 -2.19
CA GLU A 37 30.47 -2.80 -1.03
C GLU A 37 30.20 -1.28 -1.15
N LEU A 38 30.52 -0.68 -2.30
CA LEU A 38 30.20 0.73 -2.53
C LEU A 38 28.70 1.03 -2.51
N ALA A 39 27.85 0.12 -3.01
CA ALA A 39 26.40 0.28 -2.97
C ALA A 39 25.87 0.26 -1.53
N GLU A 40 26.42 -0.60 -0.68
CA GLU A 40 26.09 -0.66 0.75
C GLU A 40 26.52 0.63 1.47
N GLU A 41 27.73 1.12 1.23
CA GLU A 41 28.22 2.36 1.83
C GLU A 41 27.41 3.60 1.40
N ILE A 42 27.10 3.71 0.10
CA ILE A 42 26.23 4.77 -0.41
C ILE A 42 24.84 4.66 0.24
N GLY A 43 24.29 3.45 0.35
CA GLY A 43 22.99 3.20 0.98
C GLY A 43 22.96 3.68 2.43
N LEU A 44 23.92 3.22 3.24
CA LEU A 44 24.02 3.58 4.67
C LEU A 44 24.23 5.08 4.87
N TRP A 45 24.99 5.73 3.99
CA TRP A 45 25.15 7.18 4.04
C TRP A 45 23.85 7.91 3.68
N LEU A 46 23.14 7.48 2.63
CA LEU A 46 21.88 8.08 2.19
C LEU A 46 20.77 8.02 3.25
N GLU A 47 20.81 7.05 4.17
CA GLU A 47 19.85 6.99 5.29
C GLU A 47 19.95 8.18 6.25
N VAL A 48 21.14 8.77 6.38
CA VAL A 48 21.40 9.90 7.30
C VAL A 48 21.74 11.20 6.57
N ALA A 49 21.91 11.14 5.25
CA ALA A 49 22.27 12.29 4.43
C ALA A 49 21.19 13.39 4.51
N PRO A 50 21.56 14.66 4.67
CA PRO A 50 20.60 15.75 4.58
C PRO A 50 20.02 15.81 3.16
N THR A 51 18.73 16.12 3.04
CA THR A 51 18.11 16.38 1.75
C THR A 51 18.83 17.54 1.06
N PRO A 52 19.36 17.37 -0.17
CA PRO A 52 20.00 18.45 -0.90
C PRO A 52 19.03 19.60 -1.14
N ASP A 53 19.56 20.82 -1.14
CA ASP A 53 18.82 22.00 -1.58
C ASP A 53 18.81 22.04 -3.11
N TYR A 54 17.90 21.25 -3.70
CA TYR A 54 17.77 21.11 -5.15
C TYR A 54 17.26 22.42 -5.77
N ASP A 55 17.85 22.78 -6.91
CA ASP A 55 17.32 23.88 -7.73
C ASP A 55 15.99 23.49 -8.41
N ASP A 56 15.25 24.50 -8.89
CA ASP A 56 13.94 24.31 -9.52
C ASP A 56 14.00 23.38 -10.74
N ALA A 57 15.09 23.43 -11.50
CA ALA A 57 15.30 22.59 -12.67
C ALA A 57 15.44 21.10 -12.28
N THR A 58 16.19 20.83 -11.21
CA THR A 58 16.38 19.49 -10.65
C THR A 58 15.09 18.97 -10.05
N LEU A 59 14.33 19.79 -9.32
CA LEU A 59 13.01 19.42 -8.80
C LEU A 59 12.02 19.09 -9.91
N ALA A 60 12.01 19.87 -11.00
CA ALA A 60 11.18 19.60 -12.17
C ALA A 60 11.57 18.26 -12.83
N SER A 61 12.87 17.98 -12.97
CA SER A 61 13.35 16.71 -13.50
C SER A 61 13.01 15.52 -12.61
N ILE A 62 13.09 15.66 -11.27
CA ILE A 62 12.70 14.61 -10.31
C ILE A 62 11.21 14.33 -10.46
N THR A 63 10.39 15.38 -10.49
CA THR A 63 8.93 15.25 -10.60
C THR A 63 8.52 14.61 -11.91
N ALA A 64 9.22 14.91 -13.01
CA ALA A 64 8.93 14.34 -14.32
C ALA A 64 9.43 12.88 -14.50
N ASP A 65 10.15 12.31 -13.53
CA ASP A 65 10.71 10.96 -13.63
C ASP A 65 9.58 9.90 -13.76
N PRO A 66 9.52 9.14 -14.88
CA PRO A 66 8.48 8.13 -15.08
C PRO A 66 8.44 7.04 -14.00
N ARG A 67 9.58 6.71 -13.38
CA ARG A 67 9.65 5.70 -12.33
C ARG A 67 9.02 6.22 -11.04
N LEU A 68 9.29 7.49 -10.70
CA LEU A 68 8.62 8.16 -9.58
C LEU A 68 7.12 8.25 -9.84
N GLN A 69 6.70 8.67 -11.04
CA GLN A 69 5.29 8.76 -11.41
C GLN A 69 4.58 7.40 -11.33
N ALA A 70 5.21 6.32 -11.80
CA ALA A 70 4.67 4.96 -11.68
C ALA A 70 4.55 4.52 -10.21
N ALA A 71 5.56 4.80 -9.38
CA ALA A 71 5.53 4.49 -7.95
C ALA A 71 4.45 5.29 -7.21
N LEU A 72 4.31 6.59 -7.50
CA LEU A 72 3.26 7.45 -6.95
C LEU A 72 1.87 6.99 -7.39
N ALA A 73 1.70 6.59 -8.66
CA ALA A 73 0.44 6.07 -9.16
C ALA A 73 0.05 4.73 -8.49
N ALA A 74 1.02 3.83 -8.28
CA ALA A 74 0.82 2.59 -7.54
C ALA A 74 0.45 2.85 -6.06
N GLY A 75 1.12 3.82 -5.43
CA GLY A 75 0.80 4.28 -4.08
C GLY A 75 -0.60 4.90 -3.99
N ALA A 76 -0.96 5.80 -4.91
CA ALA A 76 -2.27 6.44 -4.96
C ALA A 76 -3.41 5.44 -5.21
N ALA A 77 -3.18 4.42 -6.06
CA ALA A 77 -4.12 3.32 -6.23
C ALA A 77 -4.36 2.55 -4.91
N SER A 78 -3.35 2.48 -4.04
CA SER A 78 -3.41 1.84 -2.72
C SER A 78 -4.11 2.69 -1.65
N VAL A 79 -4.28 4.00 -1.89
CA VAL A 79 -5.01 4.95 -1.02
C VAL A 79 -6.52 4.96 -1.32
N GLN A 80 -6.96 4.34 -2.42
CA GLN A 80 -8.38 4.26 -2.73
C GLN A 80 -9.12 3.38 -1.71
N PRO A 81 -10.37 3.76 -1.35
CA PRO A 81 -11.25 2.91 -0.56
C PRO A 81 -11.29 1.50 -1.14
N TRP A 82 -11.29 0.48 -0.28
CA TRP A 82 -11.27 -0.91 -0.72
C TRP A 82 -12.45 -1.25 -1.66
N SER A 83 -13.64 -0.67 -1.40
CA SER A 83 -14.82 -0.73 -2.26
C SER A 83 -14.56 -0.24 -3.69
N ALA A 84 -13.88 0.90 -3.85
CA ALA A 84 -13.51 1.46 -5.15
C ALA A 84 -12.51 0.56 -5.90
N ARG A 85 -11.56 -0.06 -5.18
CA ARG A 85 -10.57 -0.97 -5.77
C ARG A 85 -11.20 -2.26 -6.28
N VAL A 86 -12.09 -2.87 -5.49
CA VAL A 86 -12.84 -4.06 -5.91
C VAL A 86 -13.66 -3.77 -7.17
N ARG A 87 -14.37 -2.63 -7.18
CA ARG A 87 -15.14 -2.19 -8.36
C ARG A 87 -14.26 -2.01 -9.59
N ALA A 88 -13.14 -1.28 -9.46
CA ALA A 88 -12.23 -1.02 -10.57
C ALA A 88 -11.63 -2.31 -11.15
N LEU A 89 -11.25 -3.27 -10.28
CA LEU A 89 -10.74 -4.57 -10.71
C LEU A 89 -11.81 -5.39 -11.43
N ARG A 90 -13.05 -5.38 -10.92
CA ARG A 90 -14.18 -6.05 -11.56
C ARG A 90 -14.49 -5.47 -12.95
N GLU A 91 -14.55 -4.15 -13.06
CA GLU A 91 -14.78 -3.45 -14.32
C GLU A 91 -13.66 -3.72 -15.33
N ARG A 92 -12.40 -3.72 -14.89
CA ARG A 92 -11.25 -4.07 -15.72
C ARG A 92 -11.30 -5.53 -16.21
N ALA A 93 -11.79 -6.44 -15.38
CA ALA A 93 -12.01 -7.83 -15.75
C ALA A 93 -13.24 -8.03 -16.66
N GLY A 94 -14.06 -6.99 -16.87
CA GLY A 94 -15.29 -7.06 -17.67
C GLY A 94 -16.37 -7.96 -17.04
N LEU A 95 -16.39 -8.10 -15.71
CA LEU A 95 -17.28 -9.00 -15.00
C LEU A 95 -18.48 -8.26 -14.38
N ALA A 96 -19.66 -8.87 -14.47
CA ALA A 96 -20.82 -8.49 -13.68
C ALA A 96 -20.66 -8.94 -12.23
N VAL A 97 -21.36 -8.30 -11.29
CA VAL A 97 -21.30 -8.64 -9.85
C VAL A 97 -21.74 -10.09 -9.62
N GLU A 98 -22.75 -10.55 -10.35
CA GLU A 98 -23.28 -11.90 -10.30
C GLU A 98 -22.23 -12.94 -10.72
N GLN A 99 -21.43 -12.63 -11.74
CA GLN A 99 -20.37 -13.52 -12.21
C GLN A 99 -19.23 -13.63 -11.20
N VAL A 100 -18.91 -12.53 -10.50
CA VAL A 100 -17.95 -12.57 -9.39
C VAL A 100 -18.53 -13.37 -8.23
N ALA A 101 -19.80 -13.19 -7.91
CA ALA A 101 -20.49 -13.92 -6.84
C ALA A 101 -20.51 -15.43 -7.07
N GLU A 102 -20.83 -15.87 -8.29
CA GLU A 102 -20.78 -17.27 -8.70
C GLU A 102 -19.38 -17.88 -8.51
N ARG A 103 -18.35 -17.15 -8.94
CA ARG A 103 -16.94 -17.61 -8.79
C ARG A 103 -16.54 -17.69 -7.32
N ILE A 104 -16.90 -16.70 -6.51
CA ILE A 104 -16.60 -16.72 -5.07
C ILE A 104 -17.34 -17.87 -4.38
N ALA A 105 -18.64 -18.04 -4.64
CA ALA A 105 -19.44 -19.12 -4.08
C ALA A 105 -18.85 -20.49 -4.42
N ALA A 106 -18.39 -20.69 -5.66
CA ALA A 106 -17.68 -21.91 -6.07
C ALA A 106 -16.35 -22.10 -5.32
N LEU A 107 -15.53 -21.05 -5.22
CA LEU A 107 -14.22 -21.10 -4.55
C LEU A 107 -14.32 -21.36 -3.04
N VAL A 108 -15.35 -20.84 -2.39
CA VAL A 108 -15.57 -21.03 -0.94
C VAL A 108 -16.41 -22.27 -0.63
N GLY A 109 -16.87 -23.02 -1.64
CA GLY A 109 -17.66 -24.25 -1.46
C GLY A 109 -19.09 -23.99 -0.97
N GLN A 110 -19.67 -22.84 -1.34
CA GLN A 110 -21.01 -22.41 -0.97
C GLN A 110 -21.93 -22.30 -2.20
N GLN A 111 -21.98 -23.36 -3.01
CA GLN A 111 -22.91 -23.41 -4.15
C GLN A 111 -24.37 -23.29 -3.66
N GLY A 112 -25.19 -22.55 -4.39
CA GLY A 112 -26.57 -22.20 -4.00
C GLY A 112 -26.71 -20.91 -3.20
N GLN A 113 -25.61 -20.25 -2.84
CA GLN A 113 -25.59 -18.95 -2.13
C GLN A 113 -25.17 -17.78 -3.04
N GLU A 114 -25.22 -17.95 -4.37
CA GLU A 114 -24.71 -17.00 -5.35
C GLU A 114 -25.45 -15.65 -5.26
N ALA A 115 -26.80 -15.69 -5.20
CA ALA A 115 -27.62 -14.48 -5.10
C ALA A 115 -27.33 -13.67 -3.82
N ARG A 116 -27.06 -14.37 -2.71
CA ARG A 116 -26.74 -13.73 -1.43
C ARG A 116 -25.31 -13.18 -1.42
N THR A 117 -24.37 -13.90 -2.01
CA THR A 117 -22.99 -13.44 -2.23
C THR A 117 -22.98 -12.19 -3.11
N ALA A 118 -23.81 -12.15 -4.17
CA ALA A 118 -23.97 -10.98 -5.02
C ALA A 118 -24.54 -9.77 -4.25
N ALA A 119 -25.55 -9.99 -3.40
CA ALA A 119 -26.08 -8.92 -2.55
C ALA A 119 -25.01 -8.35 -1.60
N TYR A 120 -24.18 -9.20 -1.00
CA TYR A 120 -23.08 -8.74 -0.16
C TYR A 120 -21.98 -8.01 -0.95
N LEU A 121 -21.64 -8.49 -2.15
CA LEU A 121 -20.69 -7.79 -3.04
C LEU A 121 -21.20 -6.41 -3.45
N THR A 122 -22.49 -6.27 -3.76
CA THR A 122 -23.10 -4.96 -4.06
C THR A 122 -22.98 -4.01 -2.87
N ARG A 123 -23.24 -4.49 -1.65
CA ARG A 123 -23.08 -3.70 -0.42
C ARG A 123 -21.62 -3.33 -0.13
N LEU A 124 -20.71 -4.25 -0.41
CA LEU A 124 -19.26 -4.03 -0.33
C LEU A 124 -18.83 -2.93 -1.31
N GLU A 125 -19.24 -3.02 -2.57
CA GLU A 125 -18.93 -1.99 -3.57
C GLU A 125 -19.61 -0.65 -3.26
N ALA A 126 -20.71 -0.64 -2.49
CA ALA A 126 -21.40 0.56 -2.03
C ALA A 126 -20.83 1.15 -0.73
N ASP A 127 -19.74 0.60 -0.19
CA ASP A 127 -19.11 1.04 1.06
C ASP A 127 -19.99 0.85 2.32
N GLU A 128 -20.94 -0.11 2.26
CA GLU A 128 -21.86 -0.41 3.36
C GLU A 128 -21.35 -1.51 4.31
N LEU A 129 -20.18 -2.10 4.01
CA LEU A 129 -19.54 -3.12 4.83
C LEU A 129 -18.24 -2.60 5.43
N ASP A 130 -17.97 -2.98 6.67
CA ASP A 130 -16.70 -2.70 7.35
C ASP A 130 -15.60 -3.59 6.78
N GLU A 131 -14.66 -2.98 6.03
CA GLU A 131 -13.53 -3.67 5.41
C GLU A 131 -12.66 -4.44 6.40
N ARG A 132 -12.62 -4.00 7.67
CA ARG A 132 -11.80 -4.64 8.72
C ARG A 132 -12.38 -5.95 9.19
N ARG A 133 -13.67 -6.20 8.93
CA ARG A 133 -14.38 -7.42 9.33
C ARG A 133 -14.43 -8.45 8.22
N VAL A 134 -13.93 -8.12 7.04
CA VAL A 134 -13.90 -9.05 5.92
C VAL A 134 -12.83 -10.10 6.16
N SER A 135 -13.21 -11.37 6.05
CA SER A 135 -12.29 -12.48 6.25
C SER A 135 -11.17 -12.50 5.20
N GLY A 136 -9.96 -12.88 5.60
CA GLY A 136 -8.84 -13.09 4.67
C GLY A 136 -9.11 -14.18 3.62
N ARG A 137 -10.03 -15.11 3.91
CA ARG A 137 -10.51 -16.13 2.97
C ARG A 137 -11.35 -15.50 1.85
N LEU A 138 -12.22 -14.55 2.16
CA LEU A 138 -12.96 -13.79 1.15
C LEU A 138 -12.01 -12.96 0.29
N VAL A 139 -11.03 -12.28 0.88
CA VAL A 139 -10.02 -11.50 0.13
C VAL A 139 -9.28 -12.38 -0.88
N SER A 140 -8.89 -13.58 -0.47
CA SER A 140 -8.21 -14.53 -1.35
C SER A 140 -9.13 -15.04 -2.47
N ALA A 141 -10.41 -15.32 -2.16
CA ALA A 141 -11.40 -15.73 -3.14
C ALA A 141 -11.72 -14.60 -4.15
N LEU A 142 -11.79 -13.35 -3.69
CA LEU A 142 -11.96 -12.16 -4.53
C LEU A 142 -10.79 -12.00 -5.50
N ALA A 143 -9.54 -12.08 -5.01
CA ALA A 143 -8.34 -11.99 -5.84
C ALA A 143 -8.38 -13.03 -6.96
N ALA A 144 -8.67 -14.30 -6.60
CA ALA A 144 -8.77 -15.39 -7.55
C ALA A 144 -9.93 -15.20 -8.54
N ALA A 145 -11.11 -14.77 -8.08
CA ALA A 145 -12.28 -14.55 -8.94
C ALA A 145 -12.06 -13.42 -9.97
N LEU A 146 -11.33 -12.37 -9.58
CA LEU A 146 -11.00 -11.19 -10.37
C LEU A 146 -9.74 -11.38 -11.23
N GLY A 147 -8.97 -12.45 -11.02
CA GLY A 147 -7.68 -12.66 -11.70
C GLY A 147 -6.62 -11.63 -11.33
N ALA A 148 -6.67 -11.12 -10.10
CA ALA A 148 -5.75 -10.12 -9.57
C ALA A 148 -4.84 -10.72 -8.49
N ASP A 149 -3.70 -10.07 -8.25
CA ASP A 149 -2.89 -10.36 -7.07
C ASP A 149 -3.65 -9.96 -5.80
N ARG A 150 -3.50 -10.72 -4.73
CA ARG A 150 -4.09 -10.40 -3.42
C ARG A 150 -3.64 -9.03 -2.92
N ASP A 151 -2.39 -8.65 -3.20
CA ASP A 151 -1.82 -7.37 -2.77
C ASP A 151 -2.45 -6.17 -3.50
N ALA A 152 -3.09 -6.39 -4.66
CA ALA A 152 -3.86 -5.34 -5.32
C ALA A 152 -5.18 -4.99 -4.59
N LEU A 153 -5.70 -5.93 -3.79
CA LEU A 153 -6.92 -5.76 -2.99
C LEU A 153 -6.62 -5.29 -1.57
N LEU A 154 -5.50 -5.68 -0.98
CA LEU A 154 -5.10 -5.19 0.33
C LEU A 154 -4.60 -3.75 0.21
N PRO A 155 -4.87 -2.87 1.20
CA PRO A 155 -4.16 -1.59 1.22
C PRO A 155 -2.66 -1.93 1.17
N GLY A 156 -1.99 -1.51 0.08
CA GLY A 156 -0.55 -1.65 0.00
C GLY A 156 0.09 -1.02 1.24
N PRO A 157 1.29 -1.43 1.65
CA PRO A 157 1.98 -0.77 2.76
C PRO A 157 1.92 0.73 2.48
N THR A 158 1.23 1.45 3.36
CA THR A 158 1.03 2.89 3.22
C THR A 158 2.42 3.52 3.22
N PHE A 159 2.95 3.78 2.03
CA PHE A 159 4.14 4.62 1.90
C PHE A 159 3.81 6.06 2.38
N THR A 160 2.54 6.37 2.56
CA THR A 160 2.03 7.61 3.16
C THR A 160 1.45 7.34 4.54
N GLY A 161 2.31 7.41 5.54
CA GLY A 161 1.94 7.44 6.94
C GLY A 161 3.19 7.51 7.79
N ARG A 162 4.06 6.50 7.73
CA ARG A 162 5.22 6.42 8.62
C ARG A 162 6.45 7.19 8.12
N ALA A 163 6.69 7.28 6.82
CA ALA A 163 7.82 8.05 6.27
C ALA A 163 7.56 9.57 6.29
N LEU A 164 6.31 10.00 6.04
CA LEU A 164 5.89 11.40 6.21
C LEU A 164 5.68 11.77 7.69
N ALA A 165 5.17 10.87 8.53
CA ALA A 165 5.13 11.12 9.98
C ALA A 165 6.54 11.14 10.59
N ALA A 166 7.49 10.31 10.13
CA ALA A 166 8.87 10.36 10.62
C ALA A 166 9.57 11.68 10.28
N GLN A 167 9.19 12.36 9.20
CA GLN A 167 9.67 13.70 8.88
C GLN A 167 8.93 14.82 9.63
N ASN A 168 7.68 14.59 10.05
CA ASN A 168 6.90 15.53 10.86
C ASN A 168 7.06 15.34 12.38
N TYR A 169 7.70 14.27 12.85
CA TYR A 169 8.03 14.03 14.27
C TYR A 169 9.22 14.87 14.78
N ARG A 170 9.35 16.09 14.26
CA ARG A 170 10.23 17.14 14.81
C ARG A 170 9.53 18.48 15.00
N ALA A 171 8.20 18.53 14.89
CA ALA A 171 7.42 19.68 15.34
C ALA A 171 6.75 19.33 16.68
N GLU A 172 7.15 20.01 17.75
CA GLU A 172 6.34 20.14 18.95
C GLU A 172 4.98 20.73 18.55
N GLY A 173 3.91 19.94 18.64
CA GLY A 173 2.57 20.37 18.27
C GLY A 173 1.53 19.34 18.67
N GLU A 174 0.74 19.72 19.67
CA GLU A 174 -0.58 19.23 20.12
C GLU A 174 -1.16 17.98 19.43
N VAL A 175 -1.45 16.95 20.23
CA VAL A 175 -2.12 15.72 19.79
C VAL A 175 -3.42 16.06 19.06
N ASP A 176 -3.45 15.73 17.76
CA ASP A 176 -4.56 15.99 16.85
C ASP A 176 -5.87 15.38 17.40
N ALA A 177 -6.93 16.19 17.53
CA ALA A 177 -8.24 15.77 18.01
C ALA A 177 -8.85 14.64 17.15
N SER A 178 -8.37 14.50 15.90
CA SER A 178 -8.71 13.39 15.00
C SER A 178 -8.34 12.02 15.59
N LEU A 179 -7.16 11.89 16.21
CA LEU A 179 -6.69 10.63 16.81
C LEU A 179 -7.57 10.19 17.98
N SER A 180 -8.07 11.12 18.78
CA SER A 180 -8.98 10.80 19.89
C SER A 180 -10.33 10.29 19.40
N ALA A 181 -10.83 10.83 18.29
CA ALA A 181 -12.08 10.38 17.67
C ALA A 181 -11.96 8.95 17.12
N ASP A 182 -10.80 8.61 16.55
CA ASP A 182 -10.49 7.26 16.06
C ASP A 182 -10.43 6.24 17.20
N PHE A 183 -9.81 6.59 18.34
CA PHE A 183 -9.78 5.72 19.53
C PHE A 183 -11.17 5.50 20.13
N ASP A 184 -12.02 6.53 20.18
CA ASP A 184 -13.41 6.40 20.65
C ASP A 184 -14.29 5.59 19.69
N ALA A 185 -14.04 5.67 18.38
CA ALA A 185 -14.69 4.82 17.40
C ALA A 185 -14.28 3.34 17.57
N LEU A 186 -13.00 3.06 17.78
CA LEU A 186 -12.46 1.72 18.08
C LEU A 186 -13.03 1.14 19.38
N SER A 187 -13.11 1.95 20.44
CA SER A 187 -13.68 1.55 21.74
C SER A 187 -15.16 1.18 21.63
N ARG A 188 -15.96 1.98 20.88
CA ARG A 188 -17.38 1.67 20.61
C ARG A 188 -17.58 0.43 19.76
N ALA A 189 -16.72 0.21 18.76
CA ALA A 189 -16.78 -0.99 17.93
C ALA A 189 -16.47 -2.27 18.74
N ALA A 190 -15.55 -2.19 19.71
CA ALA A 190 -15.22 -3.29 20.62
C ALA A 190 -16.30 -3.54 21.69
N ALA A 191 -17.05 -2.51 22.09
CA ALA A 191 -18.12 -2.61 23.09
C ALA A 191 -19.49 -2.99 22.51
N ALA A 192 -19.64 -3.03 21.17
CA ALA A 192 -20.90 -3.42 20.54
C ALA A 192 -21.12 -4.94 20.72
N PRO A 193 -22.24 -5.38 21.33
CA PRO A 193 -22.53 -6.79 21.48
C PRO A 193 -22.67 -7.45 20.10
N ALA A 194 -22.01 -8.60 19.92
CA ALA A 194 -22.12 -9.39 18.70
C ALA A 194 -23.61 -9.70 18.44
N PRO A 195 -24.11 -9.54 17.20
CA PRO A 195 -25.50 -9.82 16.89
C PRO A 195 -25.85 -11.27 17.26
N ALA A 196 -26.97 -11.46 17.99
CA ALA A 196 -27.43 -12.73 18.54
C ALA A 196 -27.93 -13.76 17.49
N ARG A 197 -27.61 -13.56 16.21
CA ARG A 197 -27.93 -14.48 15.12
C ARG A 197 -26.72 -15.38 14.93
N GLU A 198 -26.92 -16.69 14.87
CA GLU A 198 -25.87 -17.60 14.40
C GLU A 198 -25.47 -17.16 12.98
N LEU A 199 -24.32 -16.51 12.87
CA LEU A 199 -23.75 -16.10 11.59
C LEU A 199 -23.42 -17.38 10.83
N ASP A 200 -24.09 -17.55 9.69
CA ASP A 200 -23.75 -18.61 8.76
C ASP A 200 -22.41 -18.33 8.07
N GLU A 201 -21.91 -19.30 7.33
CA GLU A 201 -20.57 -19.22 6.75
C GLU A 201 -20.42 -18.04 5.77
N ILE A 202 -21.47 -17.67 5.03
CA ILE A 202 -21.43 -16.49 4.14
C ILE A 202 -21.39 -15.21 4.96
N ASP A 203 -22.19 -15.11 6.04
CA ASP A 203 -22.16 -13.95 6.92
C ASP A 203 -20.78 -13.78 7.56
N ARG A 204 -20.11 -14.87 7.97
CA ARG A 204 -18.75 -14.82 8.53
C ARG A 204 -17.71 -14.31 7.54
N LEU A 205 -17.87 -14.62 6.24
CA LEU A 205 -16.94 -14.16 5.22
C LEU A 205 -16.96 -12.63 5.06
N PHE A 206 -18.14 -12.02 5.09
CA PHE A 206 -18.37 -10.60 4.78
C PHE A 206 -18.49 -9.70 6.02
N LEU A 207 -18.97 -10.21 7.16
CA LEU A 207 -19.28 -9.44 8.37
C LEU A 207 -18.37 -9.78 9.57
N GLY A 208 -17.50 -10.79 9.41
CA GLY A 208 -16.58 -11.25 10.43
C GLY A 208 -17.19 -12.29 11.38
N GLY A 209 -16.33 -13.20 11.85
CA GLY A 209 -16.58 -14.12 12.96
C GLY A 209 -15.47 -13.96 14.02
N PRO A 210 -15.45 -14.75 15.11
CA PRO A 210 -14.47 -14.60 16.20
C PRO A 210 -12.98 -14.77 15.79
N ASP A 211 -12.70 -15.16 14.54
CA ASP A 211 -11.37 -15.33 13.96
C ASP A 211 -11.01 -14.24 12.91
N ALA A 212 -11.79 -13.16 12.80
CA ALA A 212 -11.52 -12.02 11.90
C ALA A 212 -10.52 -11.02 12.50
#